data_AF-A0A6G5A807-F1
#
_entry.id   AF-A0A6G5A807-F1
#
_cell.length_a   1.000
_cell.length_b   1.000
_cell.length_c   1.000
_cell.angle_alpha   90.00
_cell.angle_beta   90.00
_cell.angle_gamma   90.00
#
_symmetry.space_group_name_H-M   'P 1'
#
loop_
_entity.id
_entity.type
_entity.pdbx_description
1 polymer ?
#
loop_
_entity_poly.entity_id
_entity_poly.type
_entity_poly.pdbx_seq_one_letter_code
_entity_poly.pdbx_strand_id
1 'polypeptide(L)'
;MYRCTLVVILILSQIVLPLEGFRLSDILRWPWSRRTTTLPPTRPTTRNRTYWFSRCSAKYYGGCIYPYDCFCPKPPPVAYMRLTLKDSPWYYNNKTKKCQQARGDPSGCNRFTSRIECLMSCKLPLKRRQIYVNGWRRYN
;
A
#
# COMPACT_ATOMS: atom_id res chain seq x y z
N MET A 1 6.16 -65.33 -26.05
CA MET A 1 5.90 -63.99 -26.62
C MET A 1 6.85 -62.93 -26.03
N TYR A 2 8.13 -63.27 -25.79
CA TYR A 2 9.12 -62.40 -25.14
C TYR A 2 10.14 -61.78 -26.12
N ARG A 3 10.02 -62.10 -27.42
CA ARG A 3 10.95 -61.62 -28.46
C ARG A 3 10.63 -60.20 -28.90
N CYS A 4 9.34 -59.79 -28.88
CA CYS A 4 8.93 -58.42 -29.19
C CYS A 4 9.21 -57.45 -28.03
N THR A 5 9.17 -57.90 -26.78
CA THR A 5 9.43 -57.07 -25.60
C THR A 5 10.91 -56.68 -25.48
N LEU A 6 11.84 -57.57 -25.86
CA LEU A 6 13.27 -57.25 -25.87
C LEU A 6 13.65 -56.18 -26.91
N VAL A 7 12.98 -56.16 -28.06
CA VAL A 7 13.20 -55.15 -29.11
C VAL A 7 12.72 -53.76 -28.66
N VAL A 8 11.60 -53.68 -27.94
CA VAL A 8 11.10 -52.41 -27.37
C VAL A 8 12.02 -51.88 -26.26
N ILE A 9 12.56 -52.76 -25.41
CA ILE A 9 13.50 -52.37 -24.36
C ILE A 9 14.81 -51.84 -24.96
N LEU A 10 15.30 -52.44 -26.06
CA LEU A 10 16.52 -52.00 -26.76
C LEU A 10 16.35 -50.65 -27.47
N ILE A 11 15.16 -50.32 -28.00
CA ILE A 11 14.87 -49.00 -28.58
C ILE A 11 14.83 -47.92 -27.48
N LEU A 12 14.27 -48.23 -26.31
CA LEU A 12 14.22 -47.28 -25.19
C LEU A 12 15.58 -47.09 -24.49
N SER A 13 16.48 -48.06 -24.57
CA SER A 13 17.83 -47.98 -23.96
C SER A 13 18.91 -47.40 -24.89
N GLN A 14 18.60 -47.12 -26.17
CA GLN A 14 19.45 -46.37 -27.10
C GLN A 14 19.33 -44.84 -26.95
N ILE A 15 18.52 -44.33 -26.02
CA ILE A 15 18.39 -42.88 -25.70
C ILE A 15 19.16 -42.53 -24.42
N VAL A 16 20.23 -43.27 -24.13
CA VAL A 16 21.15 -42.99 -23.03
C VAL A 16 22.54 -43.06 -23.65
N LEU A 17 23.05 -41.96 -24.21
CA LEU A 17 24.05 -41.04 -23.61
C LEU A 17 24.83 -40.39 -24.78
N PRO A 18 25.71 -39.37 -24.60
CA PRO A 18 25.99 -38.52 -23.43
C PRO A 18 26.24 -37.03 -23.84
N LEU A 19 26.82 -36.24 -22.92
CA LEU A 19 27.60 -34.98 -23.13
C LEU A 19 26.74 -33.70 -23.08
N GLU A 20 26.86 -32.77 -22.13
CA GLU A 20 27.83 -32.51 -21.06
C GLU A 20 27.11 -31.67 -19.97
N GLY A 21 27.49 -31.86 -18.71
CA GLY A 21 27.52 -30.72 -17.78
C GLY A 21 26.34 -30.46 -16.85
N PHE A 22 25.36 -31.35 -16.67
CA PHE A 22 24.34 -31.15 -15.61
C PHE A 22 24.72 -31.87 -14.31
N ARG A 23 25.49 -31.19 -13.46
CA ARG A 23 25.68 -31.64 -12.07
C ARG A 23 24.40 -31.35 -11.27
N LEU A 24 23.88 -32.36 -10.58
CA LEU A 24 22.78 -32.23 -9.62
C LEU A 24 23.06 -31.22 -8.48
N SER A 25 24.31 -30.81 -8.28
CA SER A 25 24.68 -29.71 -7.38
C SER A 25 24.22 -28.33 -7.85
N ASP A 26 23.87 -28.16 -9.12
CA ASP A 26 23.46 -26.86 -9.68
C ASP A 26 21.96 -26.58 -9.48
N ILE A 27 21.15 -27.61 -9.17
CA ILE A 27 19.71 -27.46 -8.85
C ILE A 27 19.49 -27.12 -7.36
N LEU A 28 20.44 -27.50 -6.49
CA LEU A 28 20.40 -27.16 -5.05
C LEU A 28 21.08 -25.83 -4.71
N ARG A 29 21.67 -25.14 -5.70
CA ARG A 29 22.23 -23.79 -5.57
C ARG A 29 21.28 -22.74 -6.13
N TRP A 30 20.08 -22.67 -5.53
CA TRP A 30 19.19 -21.52 -5.66
C TRP A 30 19.99 -20.22 -5.43
N PRO A 31 19.86 -19.19 -6.28
CA PRO A 31 20.70 -17.99 -6.22
C PRO A 31 20.18 -17.02 -5.15
N TRP A 32 20.41 -17.32 -3.87
CA TRP A 32 20.22 -16.37 -2.76
C TRP A 32 21.40 -15.39 -2.62
N SER A 33 22.09 -15.05 -3.71
CA SER A 33 23.20 -14.09 -3.65
C SER A 33 23.46 -13.41 -5.00
N ARG A 34 22.53 -12.55 -5.40
CA ARG A 34 22.94 -11.24 -5.90
C ARG A 34 22.41 -10.22 -4.91
N ARG A 35 23.21 -9.95 -3.86
CA ARG A 35 23.16 -8.63 -3.26
C ARG A 35 23.67 -7.67 -4.33
N THR A 36 22.76 -7.13 -5.12
CA THR A 36 23.00 -5.82 -5.70
C THR A 36 23.13 -4.90 -4.50
N THR A 37 24.37 -4.63 -4.07
CA THR A 37 24.67 -3.56 -3.11
C THR A 37 24.48 -2.26 -3.86
N THR A 38 23.22 -1.95 -4.19
CA THR A 38 22.82 -0.58 -4.48
C THR A 38 23.21 0.19 -3.21
N LEU A 39 24.12 1.15 -3.35
CA LEU A 39 24.44 2.05 -2.25
C LEU A 39 23.10 2.48 -1.61
N PRO A 40 22.95 2.35 -0.27
CA PRO A 40 21.75 2.86 0.37
C PRO A 40 21.60 4.31 -0.08
N PRO A 41 20.40 4.73 -0.53
CA PRO A 41 20.21 6.09 -1.03
C PRO A 41 20.78 7.04 0.02
N THR A 42 21.74 7.88 -0.40
CA THR A 42 22.33 8.90 0.47
C THR A 42 21.17 9.60 1.16
N ARG A 43 21.10 9.47 2.50
CA ARG A 43 20.05 10.12 3.27
C ARG A 43 20.12 11.60 2.87
N PRO A 44 19.03 12.19 2.33
CA PRO A 44 19.03 13.59 1.98
C PRO A 44 19.45 14.34 3.25
N THR A 45 20.59 15.02 3.16
CA THR A 45 21.16 15.82 4.22
C THR A 45 20.08 16.77 4.69
N THR A 46 19.73 16.64 5.96
CA THR A 46 18.73 17.45 6.66
C THR A 46 19.15 18.90 6.61
N ARG A 47 18.68 19.65 5.61
CA ARG A 47 18.55 21.11 5.62
C ARG A 47 17.52 21.49 4.57
N ASN A 48 16.44 22.14 5.00
CA ASN A 48 15.23 22.51 4.25
C ASN A 48 14.21 21.40 3.98
N ARG A 49 13.85 20.61 5.00
CA ARG A 49 12.45 20.14 5.05
C ARG A 49 11.60 21.35 5.45
N THR A 50 11.09 22.09 4.49
CA THR A 50 9.84 22.81 4.71
C THR A 50 8.85 21.74 5.16
N TYR A 51 8.58 21.71 6.46
CA TYR A 51 7.56 20.85 7.04
C TYR A 51 6.27 21.31 6.36
N TRP A 52 5.81 20.55 5.36
CA TRP A 52 4.49 20.76 4.77
C TRP A 52 3.49 20.47 5.88
N PHE A 53 3.21 21.46 6.72
CA PHE A 53 2.08 21.44 7.61
C PHE A 53 0.88 21.30 6.70
N SER A 54 0.20 20.15 6.76
CA SER A 54 -0.95 19.93 5.91
C SER A 54 -2.02 20.93 6.37
N ARG A 55 -2.12 22.04 5.62
CA ARG A 55 -3.19 22.99 5.83
C ARG A 55 -4.43 22.24 5.40
N CYS A 56 -5.41 22.13 6.30
CA CYS A 56 -6.67 21.43 6.05
C CYS A 56 -7.48 21.97 4.87
N SER A 57 -6.96 22.99 4.18
CA SER A 57 -7.48 23.61 2.97
C SER A 57 -6.57 23.24 1.79
N ALA A 58 -7.14 22.61 0.76
CA ALA A 58 -6.44 22.29 -0.49
C ALA A 58 -6.08 23.54 -1.33
N LYS A 59 -6.47 24.73 -0.87
CA LYS A 59 -6.51 25.99 -1.63
C LYS A 59 -5.14 26.66 -1.83
N TYR A 60 -4.10 26.27 -1.08
CA TYR A 60 -2.83 27.03 -1.00
C TYR A 60 -1.58 26.16 -1.21
N TYR A 61 -1.45 25.49 -2.36
CA TYR A 61 -0.18 24.92 -2.88
C TYR A 61 0.25 23.50 -2.45
N GLY A 62 -0.62 22.69 -1.85
CA GLY A 62 -0.31 21.29 -1.54
C GLY A 62 -1.54 20.40 -1.71
N GLY A 63 -1.39 19.27 -2.40
CA GLY A 63 -2.46 18.27 -2.46
C GLY A 63 -2.78 17.69 -1.08
N CYS A 64 -3.92 17.00 -0.96
CA CYS A 64 -4.30 16.35 0.29
C CYS A 64 -3.49 15.06 0.50
N ILE A 65 -2.84 14.95 1.67
CA ILE A 65 -1.99 13.84 2.07
C ILE A 65 -2.70 13.03 3.16
N TYR A 66 -3.15 11.84 2.77
CA TYR A 66 -3.76 10.89 3.70
C TYR A 66 -2.71 9.93 4.30
N PRO A 67 -2.84 9.53 5.59
CA PRO A 67 -3.98 9.79 6.48
C PRO A 67 -3.82 11.03 7.37
N TYR A 68 -2.84 11.91 7.11
CA TYR A 68 -2.59 13.09 7.95
C TYR A 68 -3.76 14.09 7.91
N ASP A 69 -4.36 14.31 6.74
CA ASP A 69 -5.49 15.21 6.61
C ASP A 69 -6.81 14.70 7.20
N CYS A 70 -6.87 13.42 7.60
CA CYS A 70 -8.00 12.87 8.33
C CYS A 70 -8.17 13.48 9.73
N PHE A 71 -7.13 14.14 10.24
CA PHE A 71 -7.17 14.82 11.55
C PHE A 71 -7.76 16.23 11.48
N CYS A 72 -8.02 16.74 10.28
CA CYS A 72 -8.62 18.05 10.08
C CYS A 72 -10.05 18.13 10.65
N PRO A 73 -10.46 19.32 11.12
CA PRO A 73 -11.77 19.52 11.72
C PRO A 73 -12.89 19.27 10.70
N LYS A 74 -14.09 19.04 11.22
CA LYS A 74 -15.32 19.01 10.42
C LYS A 74 -15.40 20.32 9.60
N PRO A 75 -15.65 20.27 8.28
CA PRO A 75 -15.77 21.47 7.48
C PRO A 75 -16.92 22.35 8.00
N PRO A 76 -16.71 23.68 8.10
CA PRO A 76 -17.74 24.59 8.58
C PRO A 76 -18.91 24.63 7.59
N PRO A 77 -20.16 24.80 8.07
CA PRO A 77 -21.31 24.97 7.19
C PRO A 77 -21.14 26.23 6.35
N VAL A 78 -21.43 26.13 5.05
CA VAL A 78 -21.35 27.26 4.13
C VAL A 78 -22.75 27.74 3.83
N ALA A 79 -23.07 28.97 4.23
CA ALA A 79 -24.43 29.52 4.19
C ALA A 79 -25.03 29.58 2.78
N TYR A 80 -24.21 29.79 1.75
CA TYR A 80 -24.66 29.91 0.37
C TYR A 80 -24.82 28.55 -0.34
N MET A 81 -24.31 27.45 0.22
CA MET A 81 -24.39 26.13 -0.41
C MET A 81 -25.66 25.40 0.04
N ARG A 82 -26.63 25.27 -0.88
CA ARG A 82 -27.86 24.48 -0.69
C ARG A 82 -27.61 22.99 -0.94
N LEU A 83 -26.77 22.36 -0.11
CA LEU A 83 -26.54 20.92 -0.17
C LEU A 83 -27.62 20.17 0.63
N THR A 84 -28.31 19.23 -0.03
CA THR A 84 -29.15 18.26 0.69
C THR A 84 -28.25 17.33 1.52
N LEU A 85 -28.82 16.61 2.49
CA LEU A 85 -28.02 15.66 3.28
C LEU A 85 -27.46 14.53 2.39
N LYS A 86 -28.20 14.13 1.35
CA LYS A 86 -27.81 13.08 0.40
C LYS A 86 -26.58 13.49 -0.42
N ASP A 87 -26.52 14.77 -0.81
CA ASP A 87 -25.44 15.32 -1.63
C ASP A 87 -24.30 15.90 -0.77
N SER A 88 -24.44 15.84 0.55
CA SER A 88 -23.43 16.33 1.47
C SER A 88 -22.18 15.44 1.43
N PRO A 89 -20.98 16.04 1.38
CA PRO A 89 -19.74 15.29 1.39
C PRO A 89 -19.58 14.49 2.69
N TRP A 90 -18.78 13.43 2.58
CA TRP A 90 -18.34 12.65 3.72
C TRP A 90 -17.06 13.26 4.30
N TYR A 91 -16.90 13.18 5.62
CA TYR A 91 -15.68 13.54 6.32
C TYR A 91 -15.38 12.49 7.40
N TYR A 92 -14.11 12.35 7.75
CA TYR A 92 -13.68 11.48 8.83
C TYR A 92 -13.70 12.23 10.16
N ASN A 93 -14.51 11.77 11.11
CA ASN A 93 -14.51 12.29 12.45
C ASN A 93 -13.51 11.51 13.32
N ASN A 94 -12.35 12.12 13.60
CA ASN A 94 -11.30 11.49 14.39
C ASN A 94 -11.70 11.23 15.86
N LYS A 95 -12.66 11.98 16.42
CA LYS A 95 -13.17 11.76 17.78
C LYS A 95 -14.02 10.50 17.85
N THR A 96 -14.93 10.32 16.89
CA THR A 96 -15.83 9.14 16.87
C THR A 96 -15.28 7.96 16.07
N LYS A 97 -14.15 8.15 15.37
CA LYS A 97 -13.51 7.18 14.45
C LYS A 97 -14.43 6.71 13.33
N LYS A 98 -15.36 7.56 12.88
CA LYS A 98 -16.39 7.24 11.88
C LYS A 98 -16.36 8.24 10.72
N CYS A 99 -16.72 7.74 9.54
CA CYS A 99 -17.06 8.58 8.39
C CYS A 99 -18.50 9.04 8.54
N GLN A 100 -18.72 10.35 8.50
CA GLN A 100 -20.02 11.00 8.69
C GLN A 100 -20.27 11.99 7.55
N GLN A 101 -21.53 12.31 7.29
CA GLN A 101 -21.87 13.39 6.36
C GLN A 101 -21.95 14.71 7.10
N ALA A 102 -21.53 15.78 6.43
CA ALA A 102 -21.68 17.14 6.92
C ALA A 102 -22.02 18.08 5.77
N ARG A 103 -23.00 18.95 5.99
CA ARG A 103 -23.14 20.17 5.20
C ARG A 103 -21.97 21.07 5.56
N GLY A 104 -21.04 21.23 4.64
CA GLY A 104 -19.84 22.00 4.89
C GLY A 104 -19.07 22.33 3.63
N ASP A 105 -18.10 23.23 3.79
CA ASP A 105 -17.26 23.75 2.72
C ASP A 105 -16.59 22.62 1.92
N PRO A 106 -16.73 22.62 0.57
CA PRO A 106 -16.10 21.63 -0.28
C PRO A 106 -14.57 21.77 -0.40
N SER A 107 -13.97 22.86 0.06
CA SER A 107 -12.57 23.19 -0.23
C SER A 107 -11.52 22.57 0.73
N GLY A 108 -11.96 21.71 1.67
CA GLY A 108 -11.10 21.07 2.67
C GLY A 108 -10.58 19.68 2.28
N CYS A 109 -9.46 19.27 2.87
CA CYS A 109 -8.86 17.94 2.64
C CYS A 109 -9.52 16.80 3.42
N ASN A 110 -10.26 17.07 4.49
CA ASN A 110 -11.08 16.03 5.13
C ASN A 110 -12.47 15.99 4.50
N ARG A 111 -12.49 15.70 3.20
CA ARG A 111 -13.68 15.66 2.35
C ARG A 111 -13.57 14.50 1.39
N PHE A 112 -14.65 13.75 1.28
CA PHE A 112 -14.77 12.62 0.39
C PHE A 112 -16.12 12.64 -0.32
N THR A 113 -16.13 12.17 -1.56
CA THR A 113 -17.36 12.06 -2.36
C THR A 113 -18.25 10.92 -1.88
N SER A 114 -17.64 9.87 -1.33
CA SER A 114 -18.36 8.69 -0.85
C SER A 114 -17.88 8.23 0.52
N ARG A 115 -18.75 7.47 1.20
CA ARG A 115 -18.40 6.80 2.45
C ARG A 115 -17.22 5.86 2.27
N ILE A 116 -17.18 5.13 1.15
CA ILE A 116 -16.15 4.12 0.87
C ILE A 116 -14.79 4.80 0.74
N GLU A 117 -14.72 5.90 -0.02
CA GLU A 117 -13.51 6.70 -0.17
C GLU A 117 -12.99 7.19 1.19
N CYS A 118 -13.86 7.72 2.05
CA CYS A 118 -13.48 8.12 3.42
C CYS A 118 -12.91 6.95 4.24
N LEU A 119 -13.50 5.76 4.12
CA LEU A 119 -13.03 4.58 4.86
C LEU A 119 -11.65 4.13 4.39
N MET A 120 -11.43 4.10 3.08
CA MET A 120 -10.17 3.71 2.45
C MET A 120 -9.04 4.70 2.73
N SER A 121 -9.34 6.01 2.65
CA SER A 121 -8.34 7.07 2.84
C SER A 121 -8.00 7.32 4.32
N CYS A 122 -8.97 7.17 5.23
CA CYS A 122 -8.78 7.50 6.64
C CYS A 122 -8.90 6.31 7.59
N LYS A 123 -10.05 5.65 7.63
CA LYS A 123 -10.34 4.68 8.71
C LYS A 123 -9.36 3.50 8.68
N LEU A 124 -9.11 2.92 7.51
CA LEU A 124 -8.23 1.75 7.40
C LEU A 124 -6.75 2.10 7.67
N PRO A 125 -6.16 3.15 7.05
CA PRO A 125 -4.78 3.51 7.32
C PRO A 125 -4.54 3.91 8.78
N LEU A 126 -5.46 4.66 9.39
CA LEU A 126 -5.36 5.04 10.81
C LEU A 126 -5.45 3.82 11.73
N LYS A 127 -6.34 2.86 11.44
CA LYS A 127 -6.43 1.61 12.20
C LYS A 127 -5.13 0.81 12.10
N ARG A 128 -4.56 0.66 10.89
CA ARG A 128 -3.27 -0.03 10.69
C ARG A 128 -2.14 0.66 11.45
N ARG A 129 -2.06 1.98 11.38
CA ARG A 129 -1.07 2.77 12.14
C ARG A 129 -1.21 2.56 13.64
N GLN A 130 -2.43 2.53 14.16
CA GLN A 130 -2.69 2.30 15.58
C GLN A 130 -2.26 0.90 16.03
N ILE A 131 -2.53 -0.14 15.22
CA ILE A 131 -2.06 -1.51 15.49
C ILE A 131 -0.53 -1.54 15.53
N TYR A 132 0.13 -0.92 14.56
CA TYR A 132 1.59 -0.86 14.49
C TYR A 132 2.19 -0.17 15.72
N VAL A 133 1.68 1.01 16.08
CA VAL A 133 2.15 1.78 17.25
C VAL A 133 1.91 1.02 18.56
N ASN A 134 0.75 0.39 18.72
CA ASN A 134 0.42 -0.39 19.92
C ASN A 134 1.28 -1.66 20.03
N GLY A 135 1.56 -2.32 18.89
CA GLY A 135 2.51 -3.43 18.84
C GLY A 135 3.88 -2.97 19.32
N TRP A 136 4.39 -1.87 18.78
CA TRP A 136 5.71 -1.32 19.14
C TRP A 136 5.84 -0.99 20.63
N ARG A 137 4.80 -0.42 21.26
CA ARG A 137 4.77 -0.15 22.71
C ARG A 137 4.69 -1.40 23.60
N ARG A 138 4.33 -2.56 23.04
CA ARG A 138 4.28 -3.81 23.82
C ARG A 138 5.65 -4.48 23.91
N TYR A 139 6.57 -4.14 23.01
CA TYR A 139 7.91 -4.74 22.92
C TYR A 139 9.04 -3.83 23.45
N ASN A 140 8.73 -2.60 23.87
CA ASN A 140 9.63 -1.64 24.52
C ASN A 140 8.98 -1.16 25.81
#